data_AF-A0A7J2J860-F1
#
_entry.id   AF-A0A7J2J860-F1
#
_cell.length_a   1.000
_cell.length_b   1.000
_cell.length_c   1.000
_cell.angle_alpha   90.00
_cell.angle_beta   90.00
_cell.angle_gamma   90.00
#
_symmetry.space_group_name_H-M   'P 1'
#
loop_
_entity.id
_entity.type
_entity.pdbx_description
1 polymer ?
#
loop_
_entity_poly.entity_id
_entity_poly.type
_entity_poly.pdbx_seq_one_letter_code
_entity_poly.pdbx_strand_id
1 'polypeptide(L)'
;MIVESGSTQVIENQVLVIDGDIVIEPGATLIIRNSDVTVNSHYKNQYWVRVRSGATLLVEGSVLREGPVPNLASLGSFGGIENFRFGETVIELEAGAQVILRNSTSEPRIGPGEGSSVVLESSYLSILFWRSLPSVSTVVENSSIQMIHIWLNGETEENVGLAGLRGGEELDLDLSVEGASLAVENSWVERYSVALWMSYPNVDCRKHVTIKDSELSEIFAVFPKGSEVRLWRICPGFFENWNIHENMEENGVPWSLYLENVSLEK
;
A
#
# COMPACT_ATOMS: atom_id res chain seq x y z
N MET A 1 -17.89 9.66 -10.56
CA MET A 1 -18.73 10.18 -9.46
C MET A 1 -17.95 11.27 -8.73
N ILE A 2 -18.58 12.38 -8.39
CA ILE A 2 -17.95 13.49 -7.66
C ILE A 2 -18.79 13.79 -6.43
N VAL A 3 -18.15 13.88 -5.26
CA VAL A 3 -18.74 14.39 -4.02
C VAL A 3 -18.24 15.81 -3.80
N GLU A 4 -19.15 16.76 -3.84
CA GLU A 4 -18.84 18.20 -3.84
C GLU A 4 -18.17 18.65 -2.53
N SER A 5 -17.33 19.69 -2.61
CA SER A 5 -16.56 20.21 -1.47
C SER A 5 -17.46 20.56 -0.27
N GLY A 6 -17.04 20.14 0.92
CA GLY A 6 -17.77 20.37 2.18
C GLY A 6 -19.09 19.63 2.31
N SER A 7 -19.46 18.78 1.34
CA SER A 7 -20.70 18.00 1.38
C SER A 7 -20.48 16.59 1.94
N THR A 8 -21.57 15.95 2.35
CA THR A 8 -21.58 14.52 2.69
C THR A 8 -22.50 13.79 1.73
N GLN A 9 -21.98 12.76 1.06
CA GLN A 9 -22.76 11.85 0.25
C GLN A 9 -22.75 10.46 0.85
N VAL A 10 -23.91 9.81 0.85
CA VAL A 10 -24.09 8.45 1.39
C VAL A 10 -24.58 7.53 0.28
N ILE A 11 -23.88 6.41 0.09
CA ILE A 11 -24.31 5.26 -0.71
C ILE A 11 -24.62 4.15 0.29
N GLU A 12 -25.89 3.78 0.40
CA GLU A 12 -26.33 2.81 1.39
C GLU A 12 -27.29 1.79 0.79
N ASN A 13 -27.11 0.52 1.16
CA ASN A 13 -27.92 -0.63 0.73
C ASN A 13 -28.05 -0.76 -0.80
N GLN A 14 -26.95 -0.53 -1.52
CA GLN A 14 -26.96 -0.48 -2.99
C GLN A 14 -25.92 -1.39 -3.61
N VAL A 15 -26.26 -1.89 -4.80
CA VAL A 15 -25.28 -2.41 -5.77
C VAL A 15 -25.10 -1.32 -6.82
N LEU A 16 -23.89 -0.78 -6.94
CA LEU A 16 -23.60 0.36 -7.80
C LEU A 16 -22.37 0.07 -8.67
N VAL A 17 -22.46 0.41 -9.95
CA VAL A 17 -21.34 0.39 -10.87
C VAL A 17 -21.01 1.83 -11.25
N ILE A 18 -19.72 2.17 -11.17
CA ILE A 18 -19.21 3.51 -11.49
C ILE A 18 -18.26 3.39 -12.67
N ASP A 19 -18.68 3.97 -13.80
CA ASP A 19 -17.88 4.12 -15.02
C ASP A 19 -17.06 5.41 -14.94
N GLY A 20 -15.98 5.41 -14.17
CA GLY A 20 -15.13 6.57 -14.01
C GLY A 20 -14.43 6.67 -12.66
N ASP A 21 -13.74 7.78 -12.48
CA ASP A 21 -13.15 8.14 -11.19
C ASP A 21 -14.23 8.34 -10.11
N ILE A 22 -13.89 8.03 -8.87
CA ILE A 22 -14.59 8.54 -7.69
C ILE A 22 -13.73 9.68 -7.15
N VAL A 23 -14.27 10.89 -7.09
CA VAL A 23 -13.55 12.05 -6.56
C VAL A 23 -14.32 12.59 -5.36
N ILE A 24 -13.65 12.65 -4.21
CA ILE A 24 -14.18 13.24 -2.99
C ILE A 24 -13.44 14.57 -2.81
N GLU A 25 -14.11 15.67 -3.14
CA GLU A 25 -13.51 17.00 -3.16
C GLU A 25 -13.11 17.50 -1.76
N PRO A 26 -12.27 18.54 -1.65
CA PRO A 26 -11.74 18.98 -0.36
C PRO A 26 -12.80 19.19 0.72
N GLY A 27 -12.53 18.65 1.91
CA GLY A 27 -13.41 18.71 3.07
C GLY A 27 -14.74 17.95 2.92
N ALA A 28 -14.95 17.22 1.83
CA ALA A 28 -16.15 16.42 1.63
C ALA A 28 -16.04 15.04 2.29
N THR A 29 -17.17 14.35 2.44
CA THR A 29 -17.24 13.00 3.00
C THR A 29 -18.07 12.09 2.11
N LEU A 30 -17.50 10.96 1.69
CA LEU A 30 -18.23 9.85 1.08
C LEU A 30 -18.37 8.71 2.09
N ILE A 31 -19.61 8.31 2.36
CA ILE A 31 -19.93 7.16 3.20
C ILE A 31 -20.53 6.07 2.32
N ILE A 32 -19.94 4.88 2.33
CA ILE A 32 -20.44 3.69 1.65
C ILE A 32 -20.79 2.66 2.71
N ARG A 33 -22.08 2.32 2.85
CA ARG A 33 -22.56 1.41 3.90
C ARG A 33 -23.41 0.27 3.35
N ASN A 34 -23.16 -0.94 3.82
CA ASN A 34 -23.91 -2.15 3.44
C ASN A 34 -24.12 -2.25 1.91
N SER A 35 -23.10 -1.90 1.15
CA SER A 35 -23.19 -1.71 -0.29
C SER A 35 -22.09 -2.47 -1.02
N ASP A 36 -22.33 -2.67 -2.30
CA ASP A 36 -21.44 -3.32 -3.23
C ASP A 36 -21.16 -2.32 -4.37
N VAL A 37 -19.98 -1.72 -4.37
CA VAL A 37 -19.61 -0.66 -5.32
C VAL A 37 -18.45 -1.13 -6.18
N THR A 38 -18.64 -1.13 -7.49
CA THR A 38 -17.61 -1.51 -8.47
C THR A 38 -17.13 -0.29 -9.25
N VAL A 39 -15.82 -0.03 -9.23
CA VAL A 39 -15.17 0.88 -10.18
C VAL A 39 -14.88 0.08 -11.46
N ASN A 40 -15.59 0.37 -12.54
CA ASN A 40 -15.55 -0.42 -13.78
C ASN A 40 -14.29 -0.09 -14.63
N SER A 41 -13.12 -0.44 -14.13
CA SER A 41 -11.83 -0.26 -14.80
C SER A 41 -11.48 -1.46 -15.68
N HIS A 42 -10.93 -1.21 -16.86
CA HIS A 42 -10.52 -2.24 -17.84
C HIS A 42 -8.99 -2.35 -17.95
N TYR A 43 -8.26 -1.35 -17.45
CA TYR A 43 -6.80 -1.27 -17.53
C TYR A 43 -6.23 -0.59 -16.29
N LYS A 44 -4.93 -0.83 -16.05
CA LYS A 44 -4.19 -0.29 -14.92
C LYS A 44 -4.24 1.22 -14.91
N ASN A 45 -4.58 1.76 -13.75
CA ASN A 45 -4.69 3.18 -13.46
C ASN A 45 -5.65 3.93 -14.41
N GLN A 46 -6.60 3.23 -15.06
CA GLN A 46 -7.63 3.88 -15.90
C GLN A 46 -8.47 4.83 -15.07
N TYR A 47 -8.89 4.39 -13.88
CA TYR A 47 -9.66 5.15 -12.93
C TYR A 47 -9.02 5.12 -11.54
N TRP A 48 -9.40 6.11 -10.74
CA TRP A 48 -8.86 6.38 -9.42
C TRP A 48 -10.01 6.71 -8.46
N VAL A 49 -9.81 6.37 -7.19
CA VAL A 49 -10.58 6.92 -6.08
C VAL A 49 -9.72 8.00 -5.44
N ARG A 50 -10.02 9.26 -5.72
CA ARG A 50 -9.25 10.41 -5.22
C ARG A 50 -9.92 10.98 -3.99
N VAL A 51 -9.25 10.90 -2.85
CA VAL A 51 -9.66 11.51 -1.59
C VAL A 51 -8.84 12.79 -1.42
N ARG A 52 -9.43 13.93 -1.76
CA ARG A 52 -8.74 15.23 -1.78
C ARG A 52 -8.45 15.74 -0.37
N SER A 53 -7.71 16.83 -0.29
CA SER A 53 -7.25 17.38 0.98
C SER A 53 -8.37 17.57 2.01
N GLY A 54 -8.17 17.04 3.21
CA GLY A 54 -9.14 17.10 4.32
C GLY A 54 -10.45 16.32 4.09
N ALA A 55 -10.56 15.55 3.00
CA ALA A 55 -11.76 14.77 2.70
C ALA A 55 -11.71 13.37 3.36
N THR A 56 -12.88 12.74 3.49
CA THR A 56 -13.00 11.42 4.12
C THR A 56 -13.74 10.43 3.23
N LEU A 57 -13.16 9.25 3.07
CA LEU A 57 -13.84 8.05 2.58
C LEU A 57 -14.06 7.09 3.75
N LEU A 58 -15.33 6.82 4.07
CA LEU A 58 -15.72 5.83 5.07
C LEU A 58 -16.47 4.69 4.40
N VAL A 59 -16.00 3.46 4.60
CA VAL A 59 -16.60 2.25 4.04
C VAL A 59 -16.90 1.28 5.18
N GLU A 60 -18.17 0.94 5.34
CA GLU A 60 -18.67 0.12 6.46
C GLU A 60 -19.53 -1.03 5.94
N GLY A 61 -19.22 -2.27 6.34
CA GLY A 61 -20.01 -3.45 5.97
C GLY A 61 -20.16 -3.63 4.45
N SER A 62 -19.19 -3.17 3.66
CA SER A 62 -19.32 -3.00 2.22
C SER A 62 -18.19 -3.66 1.43
N VAL A 63 -18.39 -3.80 0.13
CA VAL A 63 -17.40 -4.31 -0.81
C VAL A 63 -17.10 -3.23 -1.85
N LEU A 64 -15.83 -2.83 -1.95
CA LEU A 64 -15.30 -2.02 -3.04
C LEU A 64 -14.55 -2.93 -4.03
N ARG A 65 -15.02 -2.98 -5.27
CA ARG A 65 -14.44 -3.79 -6.34
C ARG A 65 -13.81 -2.95 -7.44
N GLU A 66 -12.96 -3.59 -8.22
CA GLU A 66 -12.42 -3.06 -9.46
C GLU A 66 -12.47 -4.09 -10.61
N GLY A 67 -12.38 -3.60 -11.84
CA GLY A 67 -12.31 -4.46 -13.02
C GLY A 67 -13.55 -4.36 -13.93
N PRO A 68 -13.45 -4.96 -15.14
CA PRO A 68 -14.49 -4.91 -16.14
C PRO A 68 -15.67 -5.78 -15.70
N VAL A 69 -16.89 -5.25 -15.80
CA VAL A 69 -18.10 -6.03 -15.55
C VAL A 69 -18.48 -6.82 -16.79
N PRO A 70 -18.42 -8.17 -16.74
CA PRO A 70 -19.54 -8.92 -17.32
C PRO A 70 -20.07 -10.05 -16.45
N ASN A 71 -19.47 -10.35 -15.28
CA ASN A 71 -19.91 -11.40 -14.35
C ASN A 71 -19.25 -11.16 -12.97
N LEU A 72 -19.85 -10.31 -12.12
CA LEU A 72 -19.49 -10.26 -10.71
C LEU A 72 -19.69 -11.67 -10.13
N ALA A 73 -18.60 -12.38 -9.85
CA ALA A 73 -18.66 -13.69 -9.23
C ALA A 73 -19.51 -13.59 -7.95
N SER A 74 -20.35 -14.60 -7.71
CA SER A 74 -21.16 -14.69 -6.51
C SER A 74 -20.27 -14.49 -5.28
N LEU A 75 -20.60 -13.48 -4.48
CA LEU A 75 -19.99 -13.19 -3.18
C LEU A 75 -19.85 -14.48 -2.37
N GLY A 76 -18.62 -15.00 -2.27
CA GLY A 76 -18.23 -15.88 -1.19
C GLY A 76 -18.24 -15.08 0.11
N SER A 77 -18.56 -15.74 1.22
CA SER A 77 -18.41 -15.19 2.57
C SER A 77 -17.04 -14.54 2.74
N PHE A 78 -16.98 -13.41 3.47
CA PHE A 78 -15.75 -12.68 3.81
C PHE A 78 -14.53 -13.60 3.97
N GLY A 79 -13.49 -13.31 3.18
CA GLY A 79 -12.27 -14.11 3.09
C GLY A 79 -12.23 -14.96 1.82
N GLY A 80 -11.40 -14.53 0.86
CA GLY A 80 -11.04 -15.32 -0.32
C GLY A 80 -11.92 -15.08 -1.55
N ILE A 81 -11.69 -13.98 -2.26
CA ILE A 81 -12.24 -13.78 -3.60
C ILE A 81 -11.45 -14.67 -4.58
N GLU A 82 -12.09 -15.73 -5.09
CA GLU A 82 -11.56 -16.53 -6.20
C GLU A 82 -11.46 -15.62 -7.45
N ASN A 83 -10.22 -15.34 -7.90
CA ASN A 83 -9.86 -14.39 -8.99
C ASN A 83 -9.63 -12.93 -8.59
N PHE A 84 -9.04 -12.72 -7.42
CA PHE A 84 -8.54 -11.41 -7.00
C PHE A 84 -7.60 -10.77 -8.04
N ARG A 85 -7.93 -9.56 -8.51
CA ARG A 85 -7.05 -8.76 -9.36
C ARG A 85 -6.20 -7.85 -8.50
N PHE A 86 -4.89 -7.82 -8.77
CA PHE A 86 -3.97 -6.96 -8.04
C PHE A 86 -4.04 -5.51 -8.54
N GLY A 87 -4.89 -4.71 -7.90
CA GLY A 87 -4.72 -3.27 -7.73
C GLY A 87 -4.43 -2.49 -9.01
N GLU A 88 -5.38 -2.49 -9.93
CA GLU A 88 -5.38 -1.62 -11.11
C GLU A 88 -5.82 -0.20 -10.74
N THR A 89 -6.71 -0.06 -9.75
CA THR A 89 -7.33 1.17 -9.25
C THR A 89 -6.70 1.53 -7.91
N VAL A 90 -6.39 2.81 -7.74
CA VAL A 90 -5.79 3.34 -6.54
C VAL A 90 -6.79 4.19 -5.78
N ILE A 91 -6.92 3.94 -4.47
CA ILE A 91 -7.42 4.91 -3.50
C ILE A 91 -6.23 5.79 -3.11
N GLU A 92 -6.20 7.00 -3.68
CA GLU A 92 -5.15 7.99 -3.48
C GLU A 92 -5.64 9.06 -2.50
N LEU A 93 -4.84 9.29 -1.46
CA LEU A 93 -5.12 10.27 -0.42
C LEU A 93 -4.20 11.48 -0.58
N GLU A 94 -4.75 12.68 -0.47
CA GLU A 94 -3.99 13.94 -0.33
C GLU A 94 -3.79 14.34 1.14
N ALA A 95 -3.11 15.45 1.38
CA ALA A 95 -2.83 15.95 2.72
C ALA A 95 -4.08 16.18 3.57
N GLY A 96 -4.09 15.61 4.78
CA GLY A 96 -5.21 15.65 5.72
C GLY A 96 -6.40 14.76 5.32
N ALA A 97 -6.32 14.05 4.19
CA ALA A 97 -7.37 13.11 3.79
C ALA A 97 -7.38 11.87 4.69
N GLN A 98 -8.53 11.22 4.77
CA GLN A 98 -8.73 10.03 5.58
C GLN A 98 -9.49 8.93 4.83
N VAL A 99 -9.01 7.70 4.94
CA VAL A 99 -9.74 6.50 4.53
C VAL A 99 -9.96 5.61 5.75
N ILE A 100 -11.20 5.19 5.97
CA ILE A 100 -11.57 4.25 7.04
C ILE A 100 -12.32 3.09 6.41
N LEU A 101 -11.81 1.87 6.59
CA LEU A 101 -12.48 0.62 6.23
C LEU A 101 -12.85 -0.14 7.50
N ARG A 102 -14.14 -0.45 7.66
CA ARG A 102 -14.66 -1.24 8.79
C ARG A 102 -15.51 -2.40 8.29
N ASN A 103 -15.19 -3.62 8.73
CA ASN A 103 -15.96 -4.81 8.34
C ASN A 103 -16.18 -4.89 6.82
N SER A 104 -15.18 -4.50 6.04
CA SER A 104 -15.32 -4.24 4.61
C SER A 104 -14.24 -4.95 3.80
N THR A 105 -14.49 -5.10 2.50
CA THR A 105 -13.53 -5.65 1.53
C THR A 105 -13.19 -4.58 0.51
N SER A 106 -11.89 -4.37 0.23
CA SER A 106 -11.42 -3.46 -0.82
C SER A 106 -10.46 -4.17 -1.76
N GLU A 107 -10.88 -4.33 -3.02
CA GLU A 107 -10.00 -4.71 -4.13
C GLU A 107 -9.13 -3.54 -4.62
N PRO A 108 -9.62 -2.28 -4.69
CA PRO A 108 -8.74 -1.14 -4.91
C PRO A 108 -7.66 -1.07 -3.83
N ARG A 109 -6.43 -0.80 -4.27
CA ARG A 109 -5.27 -0.66 -3.39
C ARG A 109 -5.22 0.72 -2.74
N ILE A 110 -4.71 0.81 -1.52
CA ILE A 110 -4.64 2.07 -0.76
C ILE A 110 -3.21 2.59 -0.70
N GLY A 111 -3.05 3.86 -1.07
CA GLY A 111 -1.79 4.59 -1.02
C GLY A 111 -1.88 5.86 -0.20
N PRO A 112 -1.47 5.86 1.07
CA PRO A 112 -1.47 7.08 1.86
C PRO A 112 -0.53 8.12 1.23
N GLY A 113 -1.02 9.34 0.99
CA GLY A 113 -0.19 10.49 0.63
C GLY A 113 0.29 11.25 1.86
N GLU A 114 1.20 12.22 1.68
CA GLU A 114 1.75 13.02 2.78
C GLU A 114 0.65 13.59 3.67
N GLY A 115 0.77 13.45 4.99
CA GLY A 115 -0.20 13.95 5.97
C GLY A 115 -1.58 13.29 5.94
N SER A 116 -1.75 12.16 5.26
CA SER A 116 -3.02 11.41 5.24
C SER A 116 -3.09 10.32 6.30
N SER A 117 -4.32 9.84 6.58
CA SER A 117 -4.55 8.73 7.51
C SER A 117 -5.34 7.59 6.89
N VAL A 118 -4.96 6.36 7.22
CA VAL A 118 -5.65 5.14 6.81
C VAL A 118 -5.93 4.29 8.03
N VAL A 119 -7.18 3.86 8.18
CA VAL A 119 -7.61 2.96 9.25
C VAL A 119 -8.31 1.76 8.63
N LEU A 120 -7.82 0.55 8.94
CA LEU A 120 -8.45 -0.71 8.57
C LEU A 120 -8.80 -1.48 9.85
N GLU A 121 -10.08 -1.73 10.05
CA GLU A 121 -10.58 -2.48 11.20
C GLU A 121 -11.43 -3.66 10.70
N SER A 122 -11.08 -4.89 11.10
CA SER A 122 -11.85 -6.09 10.74
C SER A 122 -12.14 -6.21 9.24
N SER A 123 -11.18 -5.83 8.39
CA SER A 123 -11.38 -5.65 6.95
C SER A 123 -10.42 -6.49 6.12
N TYR A 124 -10.76 -6.68 4.85
CA TYR A 124 -9.88 -7.29 3.85
C TYR A 124 -9.42 -6.23 2.85
N LEU A 125 -8.11 -6.14 2.60
CA LEU A 125 -7.51 -5.23 1.62
C LEU A 125 -6.60 -5.98 0.64
N SER A 126 -6.65 -5.57 -0.63
CA SER A 126 -5.73 -6.03 -1.66
C SER A 126 -4.27 -5.71 -1.36
N ILE A 127 -3.91 -4.46 -1.54
CA ILE A 127 -2.55 -3.99 -1.40
C ILE A 127 -2.62 -2.72 -0.58
N LEU A 128 -1.92 -2.75 0.54
CA LEU A 128 -1.46 -1.54 1.20
C LEU A 128 -0.09 -1.22 0.63
N PHE A 129 0.01 -0.18 -0.20
CA PHE A 129 1.32 0.31 -0.63
C PHE A 129 1.71 1.49 0.25
N TRP A 130 2.16 1.16 1.46
CA TRP A 130 2.51 2.14 2.47
C TRP A 130 3.79 2.88 2.07
N ARG A 131 3.80 4.21 2.26
CA ARG A 131 4.92 5.07 1.88
C ARG A 131 5.39 5.83 3.12
N SER A 132 6.70 5.89 3.35
CA SER A 132 7.30 6.72 4.39
C SER A 132 7.29 8.20 3.99
N LEU A 133 6.09 8.79 3.90
CA LEU A 133 5.87 10.20 3.64
C LEU A 133 5.53 10.94 4.94
N PRO A 134 5.99 12.20 5.11
CA PRO A 134 5.78 12.94 6.35
C PRO A 134 4.34 12.90 6.86
N SER A 135 4.17 12.65 8.16
CA SER A 135 2.88 12.66 8.86
C SER A 135 1.83 11.66 8.33
N VAL A 136 2.21 10.66 7.53
CA VAL A 136 1.33 9.54 7.21
C VAL A 136 1.07 8.73 8.48
N SER A 137 -0.18 8.36 8.73
CA SER A 137 -0.53 7.41 9.79
C SER A 137 -1.38 6.29 9.23
N THR A 138 -0.95 5.04 9.38
CA THR A 138 -1.70 3.86 8.97
C THR A 138 -1.86 2.91 10.14
N VAL A 139 -3.09 2.54 10.44
CA VAL A 139 -3.45 1.58 11.47
C VAL A 139 -4.26 0.45 10.85
N VAL A 140 -3.84 -0.78 11.11
CA VAL A 140 -4.47 -2.01 10.63
C VAL A 140 -4.72 -2.91 11.82
N GLU A 141 -5.98 -3.21 12.12
CA GLU A 141 -6.38 -4.01 13.27
C GLU A 141 -7.33 -5.12 12.84
N ASN A 142 -7.09 -6.34 13.34
CA ASN A 142 -7.97 -7.49 13.14
C ASN A 142 -8.29 -7.78 11.67
N SER A 143 -7.37 -7.46 10.76
CA SER A 143 -7.63 -7.39 9.32
C SER A 143 -6.80 -8.42 8.55
N SER A 144 -7.14 -8.60 7.28
CA SER A 144 -6.39 -9.45 6.35
C SER A 144 -5.92 -8.63 5.16
N ILE A 145 -4.64 -8.67 4.84
CA ILE A 145 -4.05 -7.92 3.73
C ILE A 145 -3.34 -8.88 2.78
N GLN A 146 -3.67 -8.84 1.49
CA GLN A 146 -3.05 -9.73 0.50
C GLN A 146 -1.59 -9.35 0.20
N MET A 147 -1.21 -8.08 0.36
CA MET A 147 0.17 -7.64 0.29
C MET A 147 0.36 -6.31 1.00
N ILE A 148 1.42 -6.20 1.80
CA ILE A 148 1.95 -4.90 2.22
C ILE A 148 3.21 -4.62 1.40
N HIS A 149 3.18 -3.54 0.62
CA HIS A 149 4.31 -3.05 -0.14
C HIS A 149 4.85 -1.80 0.56
N ILE A 150 5.97 -1.97 1.28
CA ILE A 150 6.60 -0.94 2.11
C ILE A 150 7.55 -0.11 1.24
N TRP A 151 7.19 1.14 0.96
CA TRP A 151 8.02 2.07 0.19
C TRP A 151 8.78 2.98 1.14
N LEU A 152 10.08 2.68 1.28
CA LEU A 152 11.03 3.48 2.00
C LEU A 152 11.54 4.59 1.06
N ASN A 153 11.11 5.81 1.38
CA ASN A 153 11.41 7.07 0.72
C ASN A 153 11.93 8.06 1.78
N GLY A 154 12.55 9.14 1.32
CA GLY A 154 12.87 10.30 2.14
C GLY A 154 14.30 10.78 1.98
N GLU A 155 14.48 12.09 2.15
CA GLU A 155 15.78 12.76 2.03
C GLU A 155 16.55 12.81 3.35
N THR A 156 15.92 12.44 4.47
CA THR A 156 16.60 12.38 5.77
C THR A 156 17.39 11.10 5.87
N GLU A 157 18.68 11.20 6.21
CA GLU A 157 19.50 10.02 6.48
C GLU A 157 18.99 9.27 7.71
N GLU A 158 18.62 8.00 7.53
CA GLU A 158 17.97 7.21 8.58
C GLU A 158 18.30 5.72 8.44
N ASN A 159 18.58 5.07 9.57
CA ASN A 159 18.71 3.63 9.63
C ASN A 159 17.33 3.01 9.87
N VAL A 160 16.90 2.13 8.95
CA VAL A 160 15.60 1.48 9.03
C VAL A 160 15.81 -0.01 9.25
N GLY A 161 15.28 -0.52 10.37
CA GLY A 161 15.26 -1.95 10.68
C GLY A 161 13.91 -2.55 10.36
N LEU A 162 13.91 -3.62 9.57
CA LEU A 162 12.74 -4.47 9.33
C LEU A 162 13.07 -5.89 9.81
N ALA A 163 12.18 -6.52 10.55
CA ALA A 163 12.41 -7.86 11.07
C ALA A 163 11.12 -8.68 11.10
N GLY A 164 11.24 -9.99 10.88
CA GLY A 164 10.12 -10.92 11.03
C GLY A 164 8.99 -10.73 10.01
N LEU A 165 9.26 -10.11 8.85
CA LEU A 165 8.25 -9.98 7.80
C LEU A 165 8.07 -11.34 7.13
N ARG A 166 7.03 -12.09 7.51
CA ARG A 166 6.74 -13.43 7.00
C ARG A 166 5.31 -13.51 6.53
N GLY A 167 5.14 -14.03 5.32
CA GLY A 167 3.84 -14.19 4.71
C GLY A 167 3.03 -15.34 5.31
N GLY A 168 1.71 -15.23 5.28
CA GLY A 168 0.80 -16.32 5.60
C GLY A 168 0.57 -16.57 7.09
N GLU A 169 1.05 -15.69 7.97
CA GLU A 169 0.82 -15.75 9.41
C GLU A 169 0.26 -14.44 9.99
N GLU A 170 -0.29 -14.52 11.21
CA GLU A 170 -0.67 -13.33 11.99
C GLU A 170 0.60 -12.71 12.58
N LEU A 171 0.77 -11.40 12.39
CA LEU A 171 1.94 -10.67 12.86
C LEU A 171 1.57 -9.25 13.32
N ASP A 172 2.24 -8.80 14.37
CA ASP A 172 2.27 -7.39 14.76
C ASP A 172 3.49 -6.69 14.11
N LEU A 173 3.27 -5.53 13.51
CA LEU A 173 4.31 -4.70 12.90
C LEU A 173 4.13 -3.25 13.35
N ASP A 174 5.17 -2.68 13.93
CA ASP A 174 5.27 -1.24 14.19
C ASP A 174 6.49 -0.69 13.45
N LEU A 175 6.25 0.24 12.52
CA LEU A 175 7.27 0.86 11.69
C LEU A 175 7.08 2.38 11.69
N SER A 176 8.16 3.10 11.94
CA SER A 176 8.22 4.56 11.85
C SER A 176 9.44 4.98 11.04
N VAL A 177 9.22 5.75 9.97
CA VAL A 177 10.27 6.23 9.03
C VAL A 177 9.82 7.59 8.49
N GLU A 178 10.70 8.60 8.47
CA GLU A 178 10.36 9.98 8.03
C GLU A 178 9.12 10.59 8.71
N GLY A 179 8.82 10.19 9.94
CA GLY A 179 7.60 10.63 10.65
C GLY A 179 6.30 10.06 10.07
N ALA A 180 6.37 9.08 9.17
CA ALA A 180 5.26 8.20 8.81
C ALA A 180 5.18 7.04 9.81
N SER A 181 3.98 6.57 10.14
CA SER A 181 3.77 5.36 10.93
C SER A 181 2.93 4.31 10.20
N LEU A 182 3.27 3.04 10.45
CA LEU A 182 2.49 1.85 10.11
C LEU A 182 2.40 0.98 11.36
N ALA A 183 1.19 0.84 11.90
CA ALA A 183 0.86 -0.12 12.93
C ALA A 183 -0.05 -1.19 12.35
N VAL A 184 0.36 -2.45 12.46
CA VAL A 184 -0.42 -3.63 12.10
C VAL A 184 -0.53 -4.48 13.37
N GLU A 185 -1.75 -4.77 13.80
CA GLU A 185 -2.01 -5.49 15.04
C GLU A 185 -3.04 -6.59 14.79
N ASN A 186 -2.76 -7.79 15.32
CA ASN A 186 -3.63 -8.97 15.23
C ASN A 186 -4.19 -9.18 13.81
N SER A 187 -3.32 -9.05 12.81
CA SER A 187 -3.71 -9.05 11.40
C SER A 187 -2.88 -10.03 10.62
N TRP A 188 -3.51 -10.60 9.60
CA TRP A 188 -2.89 -11.58 8.72
C TRP A 188 -2.41 -10.90 7.44
N VAL A 189 -1.16 -11.15 7.06
CA VAL A 189 -0.58 -10.59 5.83
C VAL A 189 -0.03 -11.71 4.97
N GLU A 190 -0.54 -11.85 3.75
CA GLU A 190 -0.10 -12.93 2.87
C GLU A 190 1.34 -12.71 2.39
N ARG A 191 1.71 -11.48 2.01
CA ARG A 191 3.01 -11.17 1.40
C ARG A 191 3.53 -9.80 1.81
N TYR A 192 4.85 -9.73 1.91
CA TYR A 192 5.57 -8.48 2.08
C TYR A 192 6.46 -8.19 0.88
N SER A 193 6.52 -6.91 0.54
CA SER A 193 7.41 -6.35 -0.46
C SER A 193 8.05 -5.09 0.11
N VAL A 194 9.33 -4.87 -0.19
CA VAL A 194 10.07 -3.69 0.25
C VAL A 194 10.64 -2.95 -0.95
N ALA A 195 10.37 -1.66 -1.04
CA ALA A 195 10.95 -0.79 -2.05
C ALA A 195 11.82 0.29 -1.40
N LEU A 196 13.08 0.37 -1.85
CA LEU A 196 13.92 1.55 -1.73
C LEU A 196 13.52 2.46 -2.90
N TRP A 197 12.55 3.33 -2.64
CA TRP A 197 11.84 4.07 -3.68
C TRP A 197 12.16 5.56 -3.66
N MET A 198 12.07 6.17 -4.84
CA MET A 198 12.14 7.61 -5.05
C MET A 198 11.10 8.02 -6.10
N SER A 199 10.26 8.99 -5.77
CA SER A 199 9.34 9.61 -6.72
C SER A 199 9.99 10.83 -7.36
N TYR A 200 9.95 10.93 -8.69
CA TYR A 200 10.28 12.17 -9.38
C TYR A 200 9.44 13.35 -8.82
N PRO A 201 10.00 14.56 -8.60
CA PRO A 201 11.37 14.99 -8.92
C PRO A 201 12.40 14.76 -7.80
N ASN A 202 12.03 14.11 -6.70
CA ASN A 202 12.93 13.87 -5.58
C ASN A 202 14.14 13.04 -6.03
N VAL A 203 15.31 13.41 -5.51
CA VAL A 203 16.58 12.91 -6.04
C VAL A 203 17.18 11.78 -5.21
N ASP A 204 16.94 11.77 -3.89
CA ASP A 204 17.64 10.85 -2.99
C ASP A 204 16.67 10.12 -2.04
N CYS A 205 16.75 8.78 -2.03
CA CYS A 205 16.29 7.98 -0.89
C CYS A 205 17.51 7.74 0.00
N ARG A 206 17.56 8.36 1.19
CA ARG A 206 18.71 8.30 2.11
C ARG A 206 18.51 7.28 3.23
N LYS A 207 18.05 6.09 2.87
CA LYS A 207 17.71 5.04 3.85
C LYS A 207 18.76 3.95 3.88
N HIS A 208 19.22 3.62 5.08
CA HIS A 208 20.12 2.51 5.35
C HIS A 208 19.31 1.37 5.94
N VAL A 209 18.92 0.43 5.09
CA VAL A 209 17.92 -0.57 5.42
C VAL A 209 18.60 -1.87 5.80
N THR A 210 18.20 -2.41 6.95
CA THR A 210 18.55 -3.75 7.41
C THR A 210 17.28 -4.58 7.52
N ILE A 211 17.20 -5.69 6.79
CA ILE A 211 16.07 -6.63 6.85
C ILE A 211 16.55 -7.93 7.48
N LYS A 212 15.84 -8.41 8.50
CA LYS A 212 16.21 -9.61 9.26
C LYS A 212 15.10 -10.65 9.34
N ASP A 213 15.47 -11.93 9.34
CA ASP A 213 14.60 -13.06 9.68
C ASP A 213 13.24 -13.06 8.94
N SER A 214 13.25 -12.67 7.66
CA SER A 214 12.08 -12.33 6.85
C SER A 214 11.97 -13.18 5.58
N GLU A 215 10.76 -13.32 5.07
CA GLU A 215 10.43 -13.92 3.78
C GLU A 215 9.64 -12.88 2.95
N LEU A 216 10.25 -12.40 1.87
CA LEU A 216 9.67 -11.36 1.02
C LEU A 216 9.42 -11.89 -0.38
N SER A 217 8.34 -11.43 -1.00
CA SER A 217 8.08 -11.75 -2.41
C SER A 217 8.97 -10.96 -3.35
N GLU A 218 9.36 -9.74 -2.98
CA GLU A 218 10.19 -8.88 -3.82
C GLU A 218 10.94 -7.80 -3.01
N ILE A 219 12.05 -7.34 -3.58
CA ILE A 219 12.71 -6.10 -3.18
C ILE A 219 12.88 -5.23 -4.43
N PHE A 220 12.34 -4.01 -4.40
CA PHE A 220 12.54 -3.01 -5.45
C PHE A 220 13.60 -1.99 -5.03
N ALA A 221 14.76 -2.02 -5.70
CA ALA A 221 15.80 -1.00 -5.52
C ALA A 221 15.76 0.01 -6.67
N VAL A 222 15.38 1.25 -6.39
CA VAL A 222 15.39 2.34 -7.38
C VAL A 222 16.68 3.14 -7.24
N PHE A 223 17.37 3.33 -8.35
CA PHE A 223 18.61 4.09 -8.42
C PHE A 223 18.34 5.54 -8.86
N PRO A 224 18.95 6.56 -8.21
CA PRO A 224 18.79 7.95 -8.58
C PRO A 224 19.13 8.23 -10.04
N LYS A 225 18.41 9.18 -10.64
CA LYS A 225 18.76 9.66 -11.98
C LYS A 225 20.17 10.27 -11.94
N GLY A 226 21.07 9.75 -12.76
CA GLY A 226 22.47 10.20 -12.83
C GLY A 226 23.43 9.33 -12.02
N SER A 227 22.94 8.32 -11.30
CA SER A 227 23.80 7.30 -10.71
C SER A 227 24.45 6.43 -11.79
N GLU A 228 25.69 6.02 -11.54
CA GLU A 228 26.38 5.01 -12.34
C GLU A 228 26.44 3.72 -11.53
N VAL A 229 25.77 2.67 -12.02
CA VAL A 229 25.60 1.43 -11.25
C VAL A 229 25.95 0.22 -12.11
N ARG A 230 26.76 -0.67 -11.56
CA ARG A 230 26.99 -2.02 -12.10
C ARG A 230 26.71 -3.04 -11.02
N LEU A 231 25.83 -3.99 -11.32
CA LEU A 231 25.45 -5.07 -10.42
C LEU A 231 25.98 -6.41 -10.93
N TRP A 232 26.31 -7.32 -10.02
CA TRP A 232 26.68 -8.68 -10.39
C TRP A 232 26.21 -9.70 -9.36
N ARG A 233 25.87 -10.91 -9.84
CA ARG A 233 25.56 -12.08 -9.01
C ARG A 233 24.43 -11.83 -7.99
N ILE A 234 23.43 -11.03 -8.35
CA ILE A 234 22.22 -10.82 -7.57
C ILE A 234 21.11 -11.69 -8.18
N CYS A 235 20.64 -12.68 -7.44
CA CYS A 235 19.53 -13.57 -7.83
C CYS A 235 18.64 -13.84 -6.61
N PRO A 236 17.32 -14.06 -6.79
CA PRO A 236 16.45 -14.47 -5.69
C PRO A 236 16.91 -15.79 -5.05
N GLY A 237 16.76 -15.89 -3.75
CA GLY A 237 17.23 -17.01 -2.93
C GLY A 237 17.30 -16.66 -1.45
N PHE A 238 18.09 -17.43 -0.71
CA PHE A 238 18.34 -17.18 0.70
C PHE A 238 19.64 -16.38 0.90
N PHE A 239 19.56 -15.35 1.74
CA PHE A 239 20.64 -14.45 2.11
C PHE A 239 20.90 -14.57 3.61
N GLU A 240 21.95 -15.30 3.99
CA GLU A 240 22.36 -15.45 5.40
C GLU A 240 22.92 -14.15 5.96
N ASN A 241 23.85 -13.54 5.22
CA ASN A 241 24.46 -12.25 5.51
C ASN A 241 24.90 -11.66 4.17
N TRP A 242 24.21 -10.59 3.74
CA TRP A 242 24.43 -10.01 2.42
C TRP A 242 24.31 -8.51 2.45
N ASN A 243 25.25 -7.82 1.80
CA ASN A 243 25.23 -6.38 1.61
C ASN A 243 25.25 -6.07 0.11
N ILE A 244 24.32 -5.24 -0.36
CA ILE A 244 24.25 -4.86 -1.77
C ILE A 244 25.55 -4.28 -2.32
N HIS A 245 26.32 -3.57 -1.49
CA HIS A 245 27.59 -2.94 -1.86
C HIS A 245 28.73 -3.95 -2.07
N GLU A 246 28.57 -5.22 -1.70
CA GLU A 246 29.51 -6.30 -2.06
C GLU A 246 29.29 -6.80 -3.50
N ASN A 247 28.11 -6.50 -4.06
CA ASN A 247 27.65 -6.94 -5.37
C ASN A 247 27.38 -5.78 -6.33
N MET A 248 27.88 -4.60 -5.97
CA MET A 248 27.61 -3.35 -6.68
C MET A 248 28.86 -2.47 -6.73
N GLU A 249 29.16 -1.94 -7.91
CA GLU A 249 29.99 -0.75 -8.10
C GLU A 249 29.03 0.40 -8.34
N GLU A 250 29.12 1.44 -7.52
CA GLU A 250 28.22 2.59 -7.63
C GLU A 250 28.93 3.93 -7.50
N ASN A 251 28.31 4.93 -8.11
CA ASN A 251 28.50 6.33 -7.79
C ASN A 251 27.12 7.01 -7.76
N GLY A 252 26.78 7.66 -6.65
CA GLY A 252 25.54 8.42 -6.49
C GLY A 252 24.35 7.59 -6.00
N VAL A 253 24.58 6.50 -5.27
CA VAL A 253 23.54 5.71 -4.60
C VAL A 253 23.55 6.01 -3.09
N PRO A 254 22.62 6.83 -2.57
CA PRO A 254 22.66 7.31 -1.18
C PRO A 254 22.05 6.36 -0.15
N TRP A 255 21.51 5.22 -0.57
CA TRP A 255 20.92 4.21 0.30
C TRP A 255 21.83 2.98 0.42
N SER A 256 21.58 2.16 1.43
CA SER A 256 22.20 0.83 1.56
C SER A 256 21.17 -0.22 1.91
N LEU A 257 21.42 -1.46 1.51
CA LEU A 257 20.59 -2.62 1.83
C LEU A 257 21.45 -3.74 2.39
N TYR A 258 21.11 -4.17 3.59
CA TYR A 258 21.69 -5.32 4.27
C TYR A 258 20.59 -6.34 4.59
N LEU A 259 20.85 -7.60 4.29
CA LEU A 259 19.95 -8.73 4.51
C LEU A 259 20.62 -9.74 5.45
N GLU A 260 19.88 -10.19 6.47
CA GLU A 260 20.32 -11.21 7.43
C GLU A 260 19.21 -12.24 7.64
N ASN A 261 19.47 -13.51 7.28
CA ASN A 261 18.46 -14.57 7.26
C ASN A 261 17.18 -14.20 6.49
N VAL A 262 17.34 -13.70 5.27
CA VAL A 262 16.21 -13.29 4.41
C VAL A 262 16.04 -14.26 3.25
N SER A 263 14.80 -14.68 3.01
CA SER A 263 14.43 -15.44 1.81
C SER A 263 13.66 -14.54 0.83
N LEU A 264 14.06 -14.57 -0.44
CA LEU A 264 13.29 -13.99 -1.55
C LEU A 264 12.70 -15.12 -2.39
N GLU A 265 11.37 -15.12 -2.57
CA GLU A 265 10.68 -16.07 -3.44
C GLU A 265 11.19 -15.98 -4.89
N LYS A 266 11.15 -17.11 -5.61
CA LYS A 266 11.59 -17.23 -7.01
C LYS A 266 10.44 -17.10 -8.00
#